data_AF-A0AAU5I659-F1
#
_entry.id   AF-A0AAU5I659-F1
#
_cell.length_a   1.000
_cell.length_b   1.000
_cell.length_c   1.000
_cell.angle_alpha   90.00
_cell.angle_beta   90.00
_cell.angle_gamma   90.00
#
_symmetry.space_group_name_H-M   'P 1'
#
loop_
_entity.id
_entity.type
_entity.pdbx_description
1 polymer ?
#
loop_
_entity_poly.entity_id
_entity_poly.type
_entity_poly.pdbx_seq_one_letter_code
_entity_poly.pdbx_strand_id
1 'polypeptide(L)'
;MNQSPTPRDDAKLPVLSAPPLIRLDAFVAEDGSTVVNGHLLEMGGVQQPNEAILDAIAMFARTLGAPVAATVIDRTVMQVARLRVHPDGSSRTIAEDEDLPPGRERTTAEEAAFPPLARVERIIRHAQREELHAAFVLASALREHLTLRRGAEDELALEARAIEAYLAFRRGDYTLATVLALTVARIRCRTDLARAAPEVARATAAWQRLLDESQVATRGQELLHMWERLSEEGVPLEPAHQAMARAVRNRLEQHALERRGPALPALPPGQEPIAPEDKPLKPTRRGLRRFTRRAGRPTQPSS
;
A
#
# COMPACT_ATOMS: atom_id res chain seq x y z
N MET A 1 14.54 6.38 70.27
CA MET A 1 15.33 6.54 69.04
C MET A 1 14.95 5.42 68.09
N ASN A 2 14.11 5.70 67.09
CA ASN A 2 13.87 4.84 65.92
C ASN A 2 13.56 5.79 64.76
N GLN A 3 14.51 5.91 63.83
CA GLN A 3 14.35 6.70 62.61
C GLN A 3 13.63 5.84 61.57
N SER A 4 12.43 6.28 61.16
CA SER A 4 11.75 5.74 59.99
C SER A 4 12.42 6.29 58.72
N PRO A 5 12.70 5.45 57.70
CA PRO A 5 13.25 5.92 56.43
C PRO A 5 12.14 6.58 55.62
N THR A 6 12.30 7.86 55.30
CA THR A 6 11.52 8.54 54.26
C THR A 6 11.80 7.88 52.90
N PRO A 7 10.76 7.52 52.11
CA PRO A 7 10.97 6.97 50.79
C PRO A 7 11.54 8.07 49.89
N ARG A 8 12.54 7.68 49.08
CA ARG A 8 13.15 8.53 48.06
C ARG A 8 12.05 9.08 47.16
N ASP A 9 11.99 10.40 47.13
CA ASP A 9 11.23 11.16 46.16
C ASP A 9 11.86 10.85 44.79
N ASP A 10 11.25 9.91 44.07
CA ASP A 10 11.52 9.68 42.64
C ASP A 10 11.06 10.94 41.93
N ALA A 11 11.96 11.91 41.89
CA ALA A 11 11.88 13.08 41.04
C ALA A 11 11.68 12.59 39.61
N LYS A 12 10.41 12.51 39.21
CA LYS A 12 9.97 12.51 37.82
C LYS A 12 10.64 13.72 37.19
N LEU A 13 11.77 13.47 36.53
CA LEU A 13 12.32 14.40 35.56
C LEU A 13 11.15 14.76 34.64
N PRO A 14 10.87 16.06 34.42
CA PRO A 14 9.84 16.44 33.48
C PRO A 14 10.29 15.85 32.15
N VAL A 15 9.50 14.93 31.60
CA VAL A 15 9.53 14.62 30.17
C VAL A 15 9.28 15.98 29.54
N LEU A 16 10.36 16.63 29.09
CA LEU A 16 10.31 17.89 28.38
C LEU A 16 9.31 17.66 27.25
N SER A 17 8.12 18.23 27.40
CA SER A 17 7.09 18.29 26.36
C SER A 17 7.67 19.10 25.22
N ALA A 18 8.52 18.47 24.42
CA ALA A 18 8.84 18.95 23.10
C ALA A 18 7.51 19.09 22.36
N PRO A 19 7.23 20.26 21.74
CA PRO A 19 6.01 20.42 20.97
C PRO A 19 5.91 19.28 19.95
N PRO A 20 4.70 18.73 19.73
CA PRO A 20 4.53 17.61 18.81
C PRO A 20 5.07 18.02 17.44
N LEU A 21 6.10 17.29 16.97
CA LEU A 21 6.62 17.48 15.61
C LEU A 21 5.49 17.20 14.63
N ILE A 22 5.19 18.18 13.78
CA ILE A 22 4.29 17.97 12.65
C ILE A 22 4.89 16.82 11.83
N ARG A 23 4.06 15.82 11.55
CA ARG A 23 4.45 14.68 10.74
C ARG A 23 3.90 14.79 9.33
N LEU A 24 4.79 14.60 8.38
CA LEU A 24 4.45 14.46 6.97
C LEU A 24 4.65 13.03 6.54
N ASP A 25 3.87 12.61 5.56
CA ASP A 25 4.09 11.35 4.87
C ASP A 25 4.57 11.65 3.47
N ALA A 26 5.54 10.90 2.99
CA ALA A 26 5.94 10.91 1.61
C ALA A 26 5.88 9.48 1.05
N PHE A 27 5.46 9.37 -0.19
CA PHE A 27 5.33 8.10 -0.87
C PHE A 27 5.92 8.21 -2.28
N VAL A 28 6.75 7.25 -2.66
CA VAL A 28 7.24 7.07 -4.03
C VAL A 28 6.67 5.78 -4.56
N ALA A 29 5.85 5.89 -5.61
CA ALA A 29 5.30 4.76 -6.34
C ALA A 29 6.39 4.03 -7.13
N GLU A 30 6.08 2.81 -7.61
CA GLU A 30 7.04 1.98 -8.36
C GLU A 30 7.48 2.63 -9.69
N ASP A 31 6.64 3.50 -10.26
CA ASP A 31 6.95 4.30 -11.45
C ASP A 31 7.71 5.61 -11.15
N GLY A 32 8.03 5.88 -9.88
CA GLY A 32 8.71 7.11 -9.44
C GLY A 32 7.78 8.27 -9.12
N SER A 33 6.47 8.15 -9.34
CA SER A 33 5.49 9.17 -8.96
C SER A 33 5.55 9.44 -7.46
N THR A 34 5.59 10.72 -7.08
CA THR A 34 5.90 11.14 -5.72
C THR A 34 4.73 11.89 -5.11
N VAL A 35 4.34 11.50 -3.90
CA VAL A 35 3.29 12.14 -3.11
C VAL A 35 3.88 12.64 -1.80
N VAL A 36 3.63 13.89 -1.45
CA VAL A 36 3.95 14.43 -0.12
C VAL A 36 2.65 14.91 0.53
N ASN A 37 2.32 14.31 1.67
CA ASN A 37 1.17 14.61 2.48
C ASN A 37 -0.16 14.62 1.70
N GLY A 38 -0.31 13.64 0.80
CA GLY A 38 -1.47 13.51 -0.08
C GLY A 38 -1.47 14.46 -1.28
N HIS A 39 -0.39 15.18 -1.58
CA HIS A 39 -0.25 15.99 -2.79
C HIS A 39 0.75 15.34 -3.73
N LEU A 40 0.32 15.10 -4.97
CA LEU A 40 1.22 14.63 -6.03
C LEU A 40 2.20 15.76 -6.38
N LEU A 41 3.49 15.46 -6.42
CA LEU A 41 4.51 16.42 -6.84
C LEU A 41 4.67 16.36 -8.35
N GLU A 42 4.65 17.53 -9.00
CA GLU A 42 5.02 17.66 -10.40
C GLU A 42 6.55 17.63 -10.52
N MET A 43 7.08 16.50 -10.96
CA MET A 43 8.52 16.33 -11.17
C MET A 43 8.88 16.95 -12.52
N GLY A 44 9.70 18.01 -12.54
CA GLY A 44 10.18 18.69 -13.75
C GLY A 44 11.15 17.89 -14.62
N GLY A 45 11.00 16.56 -14.70
CA GLY A 45 11.77 15.64 -15.55
C GLY A 45 13.23 15.37 -15.15
N VAL A 46 13.87 16.26 -14.38
CA VAL A 46 15.31 16.16 -14.07
C VAL A 46 15.60 15.79 -12.61
N GLN A 47 14.66 16.06 -11.70
CA GLN A 47 14.88 15.88 -10.27
C GLN A 47 14.60 14.43 -9.84
N GLN A 48 15.47 13.87 -9.00
CA GLN A 48 15.23 12.55 -8.41
C GLN A 48 14.08 12.62 -7.37
N PRO A 49 13.22 11.59 -7.25
CA PRO A 49 12.13 11.56 -6.26
C PRO A 49 12.56 11.97 -4.85
N ASN A 50 13.70 11.44 -4.39
CA ASN A 50 14.25 11.74 -3.07
C ASN A 50 14.59 13.23 -2.86
N GLU A 51 15.07 13.91 -3.91
CA GLU A 51 15.39 15.33 -3.83
C GLU A 51 14.12 16.17 -3.76
N ALA A 52 13.13 15.87 -4.59
CA ALA A 52 11.85 16.60 -4.57
C ALA A 52 11.10 16.43 -3.24
N ILE A 53 11.13 15.22 -2.66
CA ILE A 53 10.57 14.98 -1.33
C ILE A 53 11.28 15.82 -0.26
N LEU A 54 12.61 15.80 -0.26
CA LEU A 54 13.39 16.58 0.71
C LEU A 54 13.14 18.08 0.55
N ASP A 55 13.04 18.58 -0.68
CA ASP A 55 12.79 19.99 -0.95
C ASP A 55 11.37 20.39 -0.53
N ALA A 56 10.36 19.55 -0.79
CA ALA A 56 8.99 19.77 -0.35
C ALA A 56 8.89 19.76 1.18
N ILE A 57 9.50 18.79 1.87
CA ILE A 57 9.49 18.73 3.34
C ILE A 57 10.25 19.91 3.94
N ALA A 58 11.40 20.29 3.36
CA ALA A 58 12.18 21.43 3.83
C ALA A 58 11.42 22.76 3.63
N MET A 59 10.64 22.89 2.56
CA MET A 59 9.71 24.01 2.37
C MET A 59 8.66 24.05 3.48
N PHE A 60 8.03 22.92 3.82
CA PHE A 60 7.10 22.85 4.95
C PHE A 60 7.74 23.26 6.28
N ALA A 61 8.94 22.75 6.59
CA ALA A 61 9.66 23.09 7.82
C ALA A 61 9.99 24.60 7.89
N ARG A 62 10.40 25.21 6.78
CA ARG A 62 10.62 26.67 6.68
C ARG A 62 9.34 27.47 6.91
N THR A 63 8.25 27.09 6.24
CA THR A 63 6.96 27.77 6.38
C THR A 63 6.42 27.72 7.81
N LEU A 64 6.63 26.59 8.50
CA LEU A 64 6.20 26.41 9.89
C LEU A 64 7.18 27.03 10.91
N GLY A 65 8.40 27.40 10.50
CA GLY A 65 9.45 27.87 11.41
C GLY A 65 9.89 26.82 12.43
N ALA A 66 9.58 25.55 12.21
CA ALA A 66 9.78 24.46 13.15
C ALA A 66 10.26 23.18 12.45
N PRO A 67 11.04 22.31 13.12
CA PRO A 67 11.40 21.03 12.55
C PRO A 67 10.15 20.18 12.28
N VAL A 68 10.23 19.36 11.23
CA VAL A 68 9.18 18.47 10.78
C VAL A 68 9.74 17.04 10.78
N ALA A 69 8.95 16.08 11.21
CA ALA A 69 9.26 14.67 11.03
C ALA A 69 8.55 14.16 9.77
N ALA A 70 9.19 13.27 9.02
CA ALA A 70 8.61 12.69 7.82
C ALA A 70 8.80 11.18 7.76
N THR A 71 7.77 10.46 7.34
CA THR A 71 7.87 9.04 6.99
C THR A 71 7.82 8.91 5.49
N VAL A 72 8.90 8.44 4.88
CA VAL A 72 9.04 8.25 3.43
C VAL A 72 8.93 6.77 3.13
N ILE A 73 7.92 6.37 2.36
CA ILE A 73 7.75 5.01 1.86
C ILE A 73 8.15 5.01 0.38
N ASP A 74 9.25 4.37 0.03
CA ASP A 74 9.77 4.29 -1.32
C ASP A 74 9.62 2.87 -1.87
N ARG A 75 8.68 2.68 -2.80
CA ARG A 75 8.41 1.40 -3.44
C ARG A 75 9.41 1.03 -4.53
N THR A 76 10.14 2.00 -5.09
CA THR A 76 11.17 1.72 -6.11
C THR A 76 12.33 0.92 -5.54
N VAL A 77 12.63 1.11 -4.24
CA VAL A 77 13.68 0.40 -3.50
C VAL A 77 13.16 -0.46 -2.35
N MET A 78 11.83 -0.52 -2.16
CA MET A 78 11.17 -1.28 -1.10
C MET A 78 11.65 -0.89 0.32
N GLN A 79 11.74 0.41 0.59
CA GLN A 79 12.27 0.94 1.85
C GLN A 79 11.29 1.91 2.52
N VAL A 80 11.31 1.93 3.85
CA VAL A 80 10.73 3.01 4.65
C VAL A 80 11.87 3.75 5.34
N ALA A 81 11.89 5.07 5.22
CA ALA A 81 12.84 5.95 5.87
C ALA A 81 12.10 6.98 6.73
N ARG A 82 12.61 7.24 7.94
CA ARG A 82 12.07 8.26 8.83
C ARG A 82 13.07 9.39 8.96
N LEU A 83 12.64 10.62 8.70
CA LEU A 83 13.50 11.79 8.59
C LEU A 83 13.05 12.87 9.56
N ARG A 84 14.01 13.59 10.14
CA ARG A 84 13.76 14.92 10.74
C ARG A 84 14.38 15.96 9.82
N VAL A 85 13.59 16.94 9.42
CA VAL A 85 14.03 18.06 8.57
C VAL A 85 13.83 19.35 9.34
N HIS A 86 14.88 20.15 9.42
CA HIS A 86 14.90 21.43 10.12
C HIS A 86 14.64 22.59 9.14
N PRO A 87 14.19 23.76 9.63
CA PRO A 87 13.95 24.94 8.80
C PRO A 87 15.21 25.42 8.04
N ASP A 88 16.41 25.15 8.56
CA ASP A 88 17.68 25.45 7.89
C ASP A 88 17.98 24.51 6.69
N GLY A 89 17.10 23.54 6.42
CA GLY A 89 17.26 22.54 5.35
C GLY A 89 18.14 21.35 5.75
N SER A 90 18.70 21.33 6.95
CA SER A 90 19.40 20.16 7.46
C SER A 90 18.40 19.02 7.69
N SER A 91 18.83 17.80 7.36
CA SER A 91 18.01 16.60 7.56
C SER A 91 18.83 15.47 8.12
N ARG A 92 18.21 14.65 8.97
CA ARG A 92 18.81 13.43 9.51
C ARG A 92 17.81 12.30 9.53
N THR A 93 18.27 11.08 9.28
CA THR A 93 17.46 9.87 9.51
C THR A 93 17.30 9.66 11.00
N ILE A 94 16.07 9.34 11.42
CA ILE A 94 15.73 9.01 12.81
C ILE A 94 15.71 7.48 12.91
N ALA A 95 16.40 6.92 13.91
CA ALA A 95 16.31 5.50 14.22
C ALA A 95 14.91 5.14 14.73
N GLU A 96 14.48 3.88 14.59
CA GLU A 96 13.16 3.42 15.07
C GLU A 96 12.97 3.67 16.57
N ASP A 97 14.03 3.59 17.38
CA ASP A 97 13.98 3.80 18.83
C ASP A 97 13.96 5.29 19.25
N GLU A 98 14.55 6.17 18.42
CA GLU A 98 14.45 7.63 18.62
C GLU A 98 13.10 8.19 18.13
N ASP A 99 12.46 7.44 17.23
CA ASP A 99 11.10 7.68 16.80
C ASP A 99 10.13 6.99 17.75
N LEU A 100 9.87 7.61 18.91
CA LEU A 100 8.87 7.14 19.86
C LEU A 100 7.65 6.60 19.08
N PRO A 101 7.25 5.33 19.30
CA PRO A 101 6.10 4.75 18.61
C PRO A 101 4.95 5.73 18.78
N PRO A 102 4.19 6.01 17.70
CA PRO A 102 3.14 7.00 17.78
C PRO A 102 2.13 6.51 18.82
N GLY A 103 2.14 7.12 20.01
CA GLY A 103 1.10 6.90 20.99
C GLY A 103 -0.24 7.25 20.36
N ARG A 104 -1.32 6.65 20.84
CA ARG A 104 -2.68 6.84 20.30
C ARG A 104 -3.08 8.33 20.19
N GLU A 105 -2.62 9.16 21.12
CA GLU A 105 -2.85 10.62 21.11
C GLU A 105 -2.06 11.36 20.01
N ARG A 106 -0.88 10.85 19.66
CA ARG A 106 -0.05 11.41 18.58
C ARG A 106 -0.60 11.03 17.21
N THR A 107 -1.04 9.79 17.03
CA THR A 107 -1.75 9.39 15.80
C THR A 107 -2.99 10.26 15.57
N THR A 108 -3.76 10.56 16.62
CA THR A 108 -4.95 11.41 16.49
C THR A 108 -4.62 12.86 16.16
N ALA A 109 -3.54 13.43 16.70
CA ALA A 109 -3.15 14.81 16.40
C ALA A 109 -2.60 14.95 14.96
N GLU A 110 -1.85 13.97 14.48
CA GLU A 110 -1.35 13.90 13.11
C GLU A 110 -2.50 13.74 12.10
N GLU A 111 -3.46 12.87 12.39
CA GLU A 111 -4.67 12.70 11.56
C GLU A 111 -5.58 13.92 11.61
N ALA A 112 -5.64 14.65 12.72
CA ALA A 112 -6.37 15.91 12.79
C ALA A 112 -5.74 16.98 11.89
N ALA A 113 -4.40 16.99 11.77
CA ALA A 113 -3.70 17.91 10.88
C ALA A 113 -3.97 17.60 9.39
N PHE A 114 -4.11 16.32 9.03
CA PHE A 114 -4.40 15.88 7.66
C PHE A 114 -5.38 14.70 7.64
N PRO A 115 -6.70 14.96 7.71
CA PRO A 115 -7.69 13.91 7.87
C PRO A 115 -7.75 12.99 6.65
N PRO A 116 -7.87 11.66 6.83
CA PRO A 116 -8.01 10.70 5.73
C PRO A 116 -9.11 11.08 4.73
N LEU A 117 -10.21 11.66 5.21
CA LEU A 117 -11.32 12.11 4.36
C LEU A 117 -10.88 13.16 3.32
N ALA A 118 -10.07 14.15 3.70
CA ALA A 118 -9.57 15.16 2.77
C ALA A 118 -8.64 14.54 1.71
N ARG A 119 -7.90 13.48 2.05
CA ARG A 119 -7.10 12.71 1.09
C ARG A 119 -8.01 11.93 0.13
N VAL A 120 -9.09 11.34 0.61
CA VAL A 120 -10.11 10.66 -0.21
C VAL A 120 -10.82 11.63 -1.15
N GLU A 121 -11.24 12.80 -0.70
CA GLU A 121 -11.84 13.84 -1.54
C GLU A 121 -10.94 14.24 -2.71
N ARG A 122 -9.62 14.30 -2.47
CA ARG A 122 -8.64 14.59 -3.52
C ARG A 122 -8.53 13.44 -4.51
N ILE A 123 -8.48 12.19 -4.04
CA ILE A 123 -8.51 11.00 -4.90
C ILE A 123 -9.75 11.03 -5.80
N ILE A 124 -10.93 11.29 -5.22
CA ILE A 124 -12.20 11.40 -5.96
C ILE A 124 -12.12 12.49 -7.02
N ARG A 125 -11.56 13.66 -6.68
CA ARG A 125 -11.41 14.78 -7.60
C ARG A 125 -10.56 14.43 -8.82
N HIS A 126 -9.42 13.75 -8.63
CA HIS A 126 -8.60 13.28 -9.75
C HIS A 126 -9.34 12.22 -10.57
N ALA A 127 -10.04 11.29 -9.91
CA ALA A 127 -10.81 10.25 -10.59
C ALA A 127 -11.96 10.82 -11.44
N GLN A 128 -12.64 11.86 -10.97
CA GLN A 128 -13.71 12.56 -11.69
C GLN A 128 -13.22 13.28 -12.96
N ARG A 129 -11.94 13.68 -12.99
CA ARG A 129 -11.29 14.28 -14.16
C ARG A 129 -10.65 13.26 -15.09
N GLU A 130 -10.89 11.97 -14.86
CA GLU A 130 -10.26 10.86 -15.57
C GLU A 130 -8.72 10.82 -15.46
N GLU A 131 -8.16 11.51 -14.47
CA GLU A 131 -6.73 11.46 -14.11
C GLU A 131 -6.46 10.19 -13.27
N LEU A 132 -6.82 9.03 -13.82
CA LEU A 132 -6.84 7.76 -13.11
C LEU A 132 -5.46 7.37 -12.56
N HIS A 133 -4.39 7.79 -13.24
CA HIS A 133 -3.04 7.55 -12.77
C HIS A 133 -2.74 8.26 -11.45
N ALA A 134 -2.99 9.57 -11.41
CA ALA A 134 -2.81 10.38 -10.21
C ALA A 134 -3.70 9.90 -9.06
N ALA A 135 -4.98 9.62 -9.35
CA ALA A 135 -5.92 9.08 -8.36
C ALA A 135 -5.40 7.76 -7.75
N PHE A 136 -4.91 6.84 -8.60
CA PHE A 136 -4.35 5.56 -8.15
C PHE A 136 -3.12 5.76 -7.26
N VAL A 137 -2.16 6.58 -7.66
CA VAL A 137 -0.94 6.86 -6.87
C VAL A 137 -1.30 7.46 -5.51
N LEU A 138 -2.27 8.37 -5.46
CA LEU A 138 -2.78 8.95 -4.20
C LEU A 138 -3.47 7.91 -3.31
N ALA A 139 -4.22 6.98 -3.89
CA ALA A 139 -4.85 5.88 -3.15
C ALA A 139 -3.81 4.89 -2.62
N SER A 140 -2.77 4.56 -3.39
CA SER A 140 -1.64 3.75 -2.94
C SER A 140 -0.92 4.42 -1.77
N ALA A 141 -0.63 5.72 -1.87
CA ALA A 141 -0.02 6.50 -0.79
C ALA A 141 -0.87 6.47 0.49
N LEU A 142 -2.19 6.65 0.36
CA LEU A 142 -3.13 6.60 1.47
C LEU A 142 -3.14 5.21 2.13
N ARG A 143 -3.23 4.13 1.34
CA ARG A 143 -3.22 2.75 1.85
C ARG A 143 -1.93 2.44 2.60
N GLU A 144 -0.77 2.75 2.01
CA GLU A 144 0.53 2.45 2.60
C GLU A 144 0.72 3.19 3.92
N HIS A 145 0.35 4.47 3.95
CA HIS A 145 0.39 5.26 5.17
C HIS A 145 -0.52 4.67 6.28
N LEU A 146 -1.79 4.40 5.97
CA LEU A 146 -2.73 3.85 6.95
C LEU A 146 -2.32 2.45 7.41
N THR A 147 -1.81 1.62 6.50
CA THR A 147 -1.30 0.27 6.83
C THR A 147 -0.13 0.36 7.80
N LEU A 148 0.81 1.27 7.57
CA LEU A 148 1.98 1.44 8.42
C LEU A 148 1.63 2.00 9.81
N ARG A 149 0.60 2.85 9.91
CA ARG A 149 0.22 3.52 11.16
C ARG A 149 -0.76 2.72 12.02
N ARG A 150 -1.76 2.12 11.38
CA ARG A 150 -2.90 1.49 12.06
C ARG A 150 -2.93 -0.03 11.91
N GLY A 151 -2.11 -0.57 11.01
CA GLY A 151 -2.08 -1.98 10.67
C GLY A 151 -2.92 -2.30 9.43
N ALA A 152 -2.60 -3.43 8.80
CA ALA A 152 -3.21 -3.82 7.53
C ALA A 152 -4.70 -4.21 7.62
N GLU A 153 -5.17 -4.55 8.83
CA GLU A 153 -6.55 -4.97 9.12
C GLU A 153 -7.43 -3.83 9.67
N ASP A 154 -6.86 -2.66 9.93
CA ASP A 154 -7.63 -1.48 10.37
C ASP A 154 -8.67 -1.09 9.32
N GLU A 155 -9.83 -0.62 9.77
CA GLU A 155 -10.95 -0.29 8.89
C GLU A 155 -10.56 0.75 7.83
N LEU A 156 -9.86 1.83 8.19
CA LEU A 156 -9.49 2.85 7.22
C LEU A 156 -8.43 2.33 6.23
N ALA A 157 -7.51 1.47 6.68
CA ALA A 157 -6.54 0.83 5.81
C ALA A 157 -7.20 -0.12 4.79
N LEU A 158 -8.27 -0.82 5.21
CA LEU A 158 -9.08 -1.66 4.32
C LEU A 158 -9.85 -0.81 3.31
N GLU A 159 -10.50 0.28 3.73
CA GLU A 159 -11.22 1.18 2.81
C GLU A 159 -10.27 1.83 1.79
N ALA A 160 -9.08 2.26 2.20
CA ALA A 160 -8.07 2.79 1.28
C ALA A 160 -7.60 1.73 0.27
N ARG A 161 -7.42 0.48 0.70
CA ARG A 161 -7.09 -0.65 -0.18
C ARG A 161 -8.22 -0.97 -1.16
N ALA A 162 -9.48 -0.87 -0.73
CA ALA A 162 -10.65 -1.02 -1.59
C ALA A 162 -10.71 0.07 -2.68
N ILE A 163 -10.42 1.33 -2.32
CA ILE A 163 -10.34 2.45 -3.27
C ILE A 163 -9.23 2.22 -4.30
N GLU A 164 -8.04 1.82 -3.86
CA GLU A 164 -6.93 1.50 -4.77
C GLU A 164 -7.28 0.34 -5.71
N ALA A 165 -7.93 -0.72 -5.21
CA ALA A 165 -8.41 -1.83 -6.04
C ALA A 165 -9.39 -1.36 -7.13
N TYR A 166 -10.32 -0.47 -6.78
CA TYR A 166 -11.25 0.12 -7.73
C TYR A 166 -10.53 0.96 -8.79
N LEU A 167 -9.54 1.75 -8.42
CA LEU A 167 -8.78 2.57 -9.36
C LEU A 167 -7.89 1.73 -10.27
N ALA A 168 -7.28 0.65 -9.76
CA ALA A 168 -6.58 -0.34 -10.57
C ALA A 168 -7.52 -0.96 -11.62
N PHE A 169 -8.73 -1.33 -11.21
CA PHE A 169 -9.75 -1.87 -12.12
C PHE A 169 -10.12 -0.85 -13.21
N ARG A 170 -10.34 0.42 -12.84
CA ARG A 170 -10.67 1.50 -13.78
C ARG A 170 -9.55 1.77 -14.78
N ARG A 171 -8.29 1.56 -14.38
CA ARG A 171 -7.10 1.66 -15.24
C ARG A 171 -6.88 0.44 -16.14
N GLY A 172 -7.65 -0.63 -15.97
CA GLY A 172 -7.47 -1.88 -16.71
C GLY A 172 -6.43 -2.84 -16.12
N ASP A 173 -5.83 -2.51 -14.97
CA ASP A 173 -4.93 -3.43 -14.27
C ASP A 173 -5.75 -4.40 -13.41
N TYR A 174 -6.36 -5.37 -14.09
CA TYR A 174 -7.23 -6.35 -13.46
C TYR A 174 -6.46 -7.32 -12.57
N THR A 175 -5.20 -7.60 -12.89
CA THR A 175 -4.34 -8.47 -12.06
C THR A 175 -4.14 -7.85 -10.68
N LEU A 176 -3.74 -6.57 -10.63
CA LEU A 176 -3.56 -5.86 -9.37
C LEU A 176 -4.89 -5.63 -8.66
N ALA A 177 -5.94 -5.23 -9.39
CA ALA A 177 -7.27 -5.02 -8.83
C ALA A 177 -7.79 -6.28 -8.12
N THR A 178 -7.65 -7.45 -8.73
CA THR A 178 -8.07 -8.71 -8.10
C THR A 178 -7.25 -9.02 -6.84
N VAL A 179 -5.93 -8.80 -6.86
CA VAL A 179 -5.07 -9.05 -5.68
C VAL A 179 -5.47 -8.16 -4.50
N LEU A 180 -5.64 -6.86 -4.75
CA LEU A 180 -6.04 -5.90 -3.73
C LEU A 180 -7.44 -6.20 -3.19
N ALA A 181 -8.41 -6.45 -4.07
CA ALA A 181 -9.79 -6.75 -3.68
C ALA A 181 -9.91 -8.08 -2.91
N LEU A 182 -9.21 -9.14 -3.34
CA LEU A 182 -9.18 -10.41 -2.61
C LEU A 182 -8.58 -10.24 -1.22
N THR A 183 -7.56 -9.40 -1.07
CA THR A 183 -6.96 -9.12 0.25
C THR A 183 -8.00 -8.52 1.21
N VAL A 184 -8.81 -7.55 0.74
CA VAL A 184 -9.87 -6.97 1.57
C VAL A 184 -10.97 -8.00 1.87
N ALA A 185 -11.40 -8.76 0.85
CA ALA A 185 -12.41 -9.80 1.00
C ALA A 185 -12.00 -10.88 2.01
N ARG A 186 -10.76 -11.39 1.94
CA ARG A 186 -10.19 -12.34 2.92
C ARG A 186 -10.28 -11.82 4.34
N ILE A 187 -9.86 -10.57 4.55
CA ILE A 187 -9.85 -9.97 5.89
C ILE A 187 -11.29 -9.85 6.39
N ARG A 188 -12.22 -9.32 5.61
CA ARG A 188 -13.64 -9.20 6.01
C ARG A 188 -14.31 -10.56 6.24
N CYS A 189 -14.08 -11.56 5.39
CA CYS A 189 -14.60 -12.91 5.62
C CYS A 189 -14.11 -13.51 6.96
N ARG A 190 -12.94 -13.09 7.46
CA ARG A 190 -12.42 -13.53 8.76
C ARG A 190 -12.92 -12.67 9.93
N THR A 191 -13.07 -11.36 9.75
CA THR A 191 -13.29 -10.42 10.86
C THR A 191 -14.71 -9.86 10.96
N ASP A 192 -15.42 -9.72 9.84
CA ASP A 192 -16.73 -9.11 9.75
C ASP A 192 -17.49 -9.62 8.51
N LEU A 193 -18.18 -10.74 8.70
CA LEU A 193 -18.86 -11.45 7.61
C LEU A 193 -20.03 -10.65 7.02
N ALA A 194 -20.69 -9.81 7.82
CA ALA A 194 -21.80 -8.96 7.38
C ALA A 194 -21.36 -7.93 6.32
N ARG A 195 -20.12 -7.45 6.40
CA ARG A 195 -19.53 -6.52 5.41
C ARG A 195 -18.73 -7.21 4.30
N ALA A 196 -18.62 -8.53 4.33
CA ALA A 196 -17.77 -9.24 3.38
C ALA A 196 -18.38 -9.36 1.98
N ALA A 197 -19.71 -9.47 1.85
CA ALA A 197 -20.35 -9.72 0.55
C ALA A 197 -20.02 -8.67 -0.54
N PRO A 198 -20.08 -7.34 -0.29
CA PRO A 198 -19.65 -6.34 -1.25
C PRO A 198 -18.16 -6.44 -1.64
N GLU A 199 -17.30 -6.89 -0.73
CA GLU A 199 -15.86 -7.05 -0.99
C GLU A 199 -15.59 -8.26 -1.88
N VAL A 200 -16.26 -9.38 -1.63
CA VAL A 200 -16.20 -10.57 -2.50
C VAL A 200 -16.79 -10.24 -3.88
N ALA A 201 -17.84 -9.42 -3.96
CA ALA A 201 -18.38 -8.91 -5.22
C ALA A 201 -17.36 -8.09 -6.01
N ARG A 202 -16.69 -7.13 -5.36
CA ARG A 202 -15.64 -6.33 -5.99
C ARG A 202 -14.48 -7.20 -6.51
N ALA A 203 -14.05 -8.17 -5.72
CA ALA A 203 -13.01 -9.12 -6.13
C ALA A 203 -13.47 -9.98 -7.32
N THR A 204 -14.73 -10.42 -7.33
CA THR A 204 -15.33 -11.18 -8.42
C THR A 204 -15.39 -10.35 -9.72
N ALA A 205 -15.78 -9.08 -9.64
CA ALA A 205 -15.82 -8.19 -10.79
C ALA A 205 -14.43 -7.99 -11.43
N ALA A 206 -13.39 -7.82 -10.62
CA ALA A 206 -12.02 -7.74 -11.11
C ALA A 206 -11.55 -9.08 -11.71
N TRP A 207 -11.82 -10.18 -11.02
CA TRP A 207 -11.46 -11.53 -11.47
C TRP A 207 -12.10 -11.89 -12.82
N GLN A 208 -13.33 -11.46 -13.08
CA GLN A 208 -14.02 -11.67 -14.35
C GLN A 208 -13.24 -11.10 -15.54
N ARG A 209 -12.39 -10.09 -15.34
CA ARG A 209 -11.58 -9.47 -16.38
C ARG A 209 -10.19 -10.10 -16.55
N LEU A 210 -9.81 -11.07 -15.72
CA LEU A 210 -8.53 -11.76 -15.86
C LEU A 210 -8.51 -12.65 -17.11
N LEU A 211 -7.34 -12.70 -17.76
CA LEU A 211 -7.08 -13.50 -18.96
C LEU A 211 -6.08 -14.64 -18.71
N ASP A 212 -5.23 -14.54 -17.69
CA ASP A 212 -4.28 -15.59 -17.34
C ASP A 212 -5.04 -16.78 -16.71
N GLU A 213 -5.12 -17.88 -17.46
CA GLU A 213 -5.88 -19.06 -17.07
C GLU A 213 -5.46 -19.66 -15.72
N SER A 214 -4.16 -19.60 -15.39
CA SER A 214 -3.66 -20.08 -14.11
C SER A 214 -4.24 -19.25 -12.95
N GLN A 215 -4.23 -17.92 -13.11
CA GLN A 215 -4.79 -16.98 -12.14
C GLN A 215 -6.32 -17.07 -12.08
N VAL A 216 -6.98 -17.28 -13.23
CA VAL A 216 -8.43 -17.47 -13.30
C VAL A 216 -8.84 -18.68 -12.45
N ALA A 217 -8.17 -19.83 -12.61
CA ALA A 217 -8.46 -21.03 -11.82
C ALA A 217 -8.20 -20.81 -10.32
N THR A 218 -6.98 -20.40 -9.95
CA THR A 218 -6.58 -20.29 -8.54
C THR A 218 -7.43 -19.27 -7.78
N ARG A 219 -7.58 -18.06 -8.33
CA ARG A 219 -8.34 -16.99 -7.68
C ARG A 219 -9.84 -17.23 -7.75
N GLY A 220 -10.31 -17.90 -8.80
CA GLY A 220 -11.73 -18.25 -8.94
C GLY A 220 -12.17 -19.27 -7.91
N GLN A 221 -11.36 -20.31 -7.66
CA GLN A 221 -11.65 -21.29 -6.62
C GLN A 221 -11.76 -20.66 -5.24
N GLU A 222 -10.88 -19.69 -4.96
CA GLU A 222 -10.91 -18.93 -3.72
C GLU A 222 -12.20 -18.09 -3.58
N LEU A 223 -12.60 -17.39 -4.64
CA LEU A 223 -13.87 -16.64 -4.66
C LEU A 223 -15.08 -17.54 -4.45
N LEU A 224 -15.09 -18.72 -5.09
CA LEU A 224 -16.16 -19.68 -4.93
C LEU A 224 -16.30 -20.13 -3.47
N HIS A 225 -15.17 -20.44 -2.83
CA HIS A 225 -15.15 -20.80 -1.41
C HIS A 225 -15.68 -19.67 -0.50
N MET A 226 -15.33 -18.41 -0.79
CA MET A 226 -15.86 -17.27 -0.05
C MET A 226 -17.37 -17.11 -0.23
N TRP A 227 -17.88 -17.27 -1.45
CA TRP A 227 -19.32 -17.20 -1.72
C TRP A 227 -20.10 -18.32 -1.03
N GLU A 228 -19.57 -19.54 -1.03
CA GLU A 228 -20.16 -20.70 -0.36
C GLU A 228 -20.21 -20.47 1.15
N ARG A 229 -19.10 -20.02 1.74
CA ARG A 229 -19.06 -19.66 3.17
C ARG A 229 -20.09 -18.58 3.53
N LEU A 230 -20.25 -17.54 2.72
CA LEU A 230 -21.27 -16.50 2.96
C LEU A 230 -22.69 -17.08 2.94
N SER A 231 -22.95 -18.01 2.04
CA SER A 231 -24.25 -18.69 1.94
C SER A 231 -24.52 -19.65 3.10
N GLU A 232 -23.51 -20.40 3.54
CA GLU A 232 -23.61 -21.38 4.64
C GLU A 232 -23.87 -20.70 5.98
N GLU A 233 -23.22 -19.55 6.21
CA GLU A 233 -23.40 -18.75 7.43
C GLU A 233 -24.69 -17.89 7.40
N GLY A 234 -25.54 -18.08 6.39
CA GLY A 234 -26.85 -17.43 6.29
C GLY A 234 -26.80 -15.93 6.06
N VAL A 235 -25.69 -15.38 5.55
CA VAL A 235 -25.60 -13.95 5.22
C VAL A 235 -26.54 -13.68 4.05
N PRO A 236 -27.50 -12.75 4.17
CA PRO A 236 -28.44 -12.45 3.10
C PRO A 236 -27.70 -11.86 1.91
N LEU A 237 -27.63 -12.63 0.81
CA LEU A 237 -27.02 -12.19 -0.43
C LEU A 237 -28.07 -11.56 -1.34
N GLU A 238 -27.78 -10.36 -1.83
CA GLU A 238 -28.55 -9.73 -2.90
C GLU A 238 -28.56 -10.61 -4.16
N PRO A 239 -29.62 -10.53 -4.99
CA PRO A 239 -29.71 -11.32 -6.24
C PRO A 239 -28.51 -11.14 -7.18
N ALA A 240 -27.93 -9.93 -7.20
CA ALA A 240 -26.72 -9.64 -7.98
C ALA A 240 -25.52 -10.44 -7.48
N HIS A 241 -25.30 -10.52 -6.17
CA HIS A 241 -24.23 -11.33 -5.58
C HIS A 241 -24.41 -12.82 -5.86
N GLN A 242 -25.65 -13.32 -5.79
CA GLN A 242 -25.97 -14.71 -6.16
C GLN A 242 -25.70 -14.99 -7.64
N ALA A 243 -25.97 -14.02 -8.53
CA ALA A 243 -25.62 -14.13 -9.94
C ALA A 243 -24.10 -14.15 -10.15
N MET A 244 -23.34 -13.36 -9.39
CA MET A 244 -21.88 -13.36 -9.42
C MET A 244 -21.29 -14.71 -8.97
N ALA A 245 -21.79 -15.29 -7.88
CA ALA A 245 -21.36 -16.61 -7.41
C ALA A 245 -21.59 -17.70 -8.47
N ARG A 246 -22.77 -17.70 -9.13
CA ARG A 246 -23.07 -18.60 -10.25
C ARG A 246 -22.13 -18.37 -11.44
N ALA A 247 -21.83 -17.12 -11.77
CA ALA A 247 -20.90 -16.80 -12.85
C ALA A 247 -19.48 -17.31 -12.58
N VAL A 248 -19.01 -17.25 -11.33
CA VAL A 248 -17.71 -17.83 -10.92
C VAL A 248 -17.71 -19.33 -11.17
N ARG A 249 -18.73 -20.03 -10.67
CA ARG A 249 -18.86 -21.49 -10.84
C ARG A 249 -18.86 -21.90 -12.31
N ASN A 250 -19.73 -21.29 -13.12
CA ASN A 250 -19.86 -21.62 -14.53
C ASN A 250 -18.54 -21.44 -15.30
N ARG A 251 -17.80 -20.35 -15.03
CA ARG A 251 -16.52 -20.09 -15.69
C ARG A 251 -15.44 -21.08 -15.27
N LEU A 252 -15.40 -21.49 -14.00
CA LEU A 252 -14.46 -22.52 -13.54
C LEU A 252 -14.75 -23.89 -14.17
N GLU A 253 -16.02 -24.25 -14.32
CA GLU A 253 -16.45 -25.48 -14.99
C GLU A 253 -16.06 -25.48 -16.47
N GLN A 254 -16.29 -24.37 -17.17
CA GLN A 254 -15.87 -24.18 -18.56
C GLN A 254 -14.35 -24.36 -18.70
N HIS A 255 -13.57 -23.69 -17.85
CA HIS A 255 -12.11 -23.80 -17.88
C HIS A 255 -11.62 -25.24 -17.54
N ALA A 256 -12.32 -25.96 -16.67
CA ALA A 256 -12.00 -27.36 -16.37
C ALA A 256 -12.30 -28.30 -17.55
N LEU A 257 -13.37 -28.05 -18.31
CA LEU A 257 -13.71 -28.80 -19.52
C LEU A 257 -12.69 -28.53 -20.64
N GLU A 258 -12.29 -27.28 -20.84
CA GLU A 258 -11.27 -26.90 -21.83
C GLU A 258 -9.91 -27.54 -21.53
N ARG A 259 -9.48 -27.56 -20.26
CA ARG A 259 -8.25 -28.25 -19.85
C ARG A 259 -8.28 -29.76 -20.01
N ARG A 260 -9.46 -30.39 -19.95
CA ARG A 260 -9.60 -31.84 -20.19
C ARG A 260 -9.47 -32.18 -21.67
N GLY A 261 -9.75 -31.23 -22.57
CA GLY A 261 -9.73 -31.43 -24.02
C GLY A 261 -10.71 -32.53 -24.50
N PRO A 262 -11.08 -32.55 -25.78
CA PRO A 262 -11.65 -33.77 -26.35
C PRO A 262 -10.60 -34.88 -26.25
N ALA A 263 -11.00 -36.07 -25.79
CA ALA A 263 -10.14 -37.24 -25.83
C ALA A 263 -9.72 -37.48 -27.29
N LEU A 264 -8.49 -37.11 -27.64
CA LEU A 264 -7.92 -37.46 -28.94
C LEU A 264 -7.89 -39.00 -29.02
N PRO A 265 -8.37 -39.61 -30.11
CA PRO A 265 -8.22 -41.04 -30.30
C PRO A 265 -6.73 -41.39 -30.22
N ALA A 266 -6.41 -42.42 -29.44
CA ALA A 266 -5.05 -42.82 -29.12
C ALA A 266 -4.20 -42.93 -30.41
N LEU A 267 -3.13 -42.13 -30.48
CA LEU A 267 -2.11 -42.29 -31.51
C LEU A 267 -1.47 -43.68 -31.36
N PRO A 268 -1.24 -44.41 -32.47
CA PRO A 268 -0.53 -45.68 -32.44
C PRO A 268 0.89 -45.50 -31.89
N PRO A 269 1.42 -46.52 -31.19
CA PRO A 269 2.69 -46.40 -30.49
C PRO A 269 3.83 -46.29 -31.49
N GLY A 270 4.55 -45.17 -31.46
CA GLY A 270 5.83 -45.06 -32.16
C GLY A 270 6.10 -43.70 -32.78
N GLN A 271 6.34 -42.68 -31.96
CA GLN A 271 7.31 -41.62 -32.24
C GLN A 271 7.37 -40.67 -31.05
N GLU A 272 8.39 -40.83 -30.21
CA GLU A 272 8.75 -39.85 -29.19
C GLU A 272 9.47 -38.66 -29.87
N PRO A 273 9.03 -37.41 -29.63
CA PRO A 273 9.82 -36.24 -30.00
C PRO A 273 10.94 -36.04 -28.97
N ILE A 274 12.18 -36.03 -29.46
CA ILE A 274 13.37 -35.73 -28.67
C ILE A 274 13.33 -34.25 -28.24
N ALA A 275 13.30 -34.00 -26.94
CA ALA A 275 13.38 -32.67 -26.35
C ALA A 275 14.84 -32.12 -26.42
N PRO A 276 15.06 -30.84 -26.74
CA PRO A 276 16.38 -30.23 -26.66
C PRO A 276 16.74 -29.88 -25.20
N GLU A 277 17.99 -30.13 -24.84
CA GLU A 277 18.56 -29.89 -23.51
C GLU A 277 18.58 -28.41 -23.11
N ASP A 278 18.10 -28.12 -21.90
CA ASP A 278 18.17 -26.82 -21.24
C ASP A 278 19.58 -26.53 -20.71
N LYS A 279 20.17 -25.40 -21.12
CA LYS A 279 21.41 -24.87 -20.53
C LYS A 279 21.10 -24.02 -19.29
N PRO A 280 21.78 -24.23 -18.15
CA PRO A 280 21.51 -23.50 -16.92
C PRO A 280 21.98 -22.04 -16.98
N LEU A 281 21.10 -21.12 -16.57
CA LEU A 281 21.38 -19.69 -16.41
C LEU A 281 22.24 -19.42 -15.16
N LYS A 282 23.23 -18.55 -15.30
CA LYS A 282 24.13 -18.11 -14.21
C LYS A 282 23.44 -17.09 -13.27
N PRO A 283 23.68 -17.15 -11.96
CA PRO A 283 23.10 -16.21 -11.00
C PRO A 283 23.85 -14.88 -10.96
N THR A 284 23.14 -13.75 -11.12
CA THR A 284 23.68 -12.40 -10.92
C THR A 284 23.38 -11.87 -9.52
N ARG A 285 24.43 -11.43 -8.81
CA ARG A 285 24.38 -10.89 -7.45
C ARG A 285 23.83 -9.46 -7.42
N ARG A 286 22.84 -9.28 -6.55
CA ARG A 286 22.17 -8.04 -6.11
C ARG A 286 23.16 -7.07 -5.45
N GLY A 287 23.21 -5.81 -5.88
CA GLY A 287 24.01 -4.74 -5.26
C GLY A 287 23.13 -3.73 -4.52
N LEU A 288 23.30 -3.63 -3.20
CA LEU A 288 22.73 -2.58 -2.33
C LEU A 288 23.29 -1.20 -2.72
N ARG A 289 22.45 -0.16 -2.83
CA ARG A 289 22.91 1.24 -2.88
C ARG A 289 22.49 2.03 -1.65
N ARG A 290 23.48 2.71 -1.08
CA ARG A 290 23.48 3.46 0.18
C ARG A 290 22.86 4.85 -0.06
N PHE A 291 21.94 5.25 0.80
CA PHE A 291 21.39 6.61 0.83
C PHE A 291 22.39 7.55 1.52
N THR A 292 23.12 8.35 0.75
CA THR A 292 23.86 9.49 1.28
C THR A 292 23.81 10.63 0.26
N ARG A 293 23.30 11.79 0.67
CA ARG A 293 23.43 13.04 -0.08
C ARG A 293 24.90 13.48 -0.02
N ARG A 294 25.53 13.74 -1.16
CA ARG A 294 26.86 14.37 -1.22
C ARG A 294 26.69 15.83 -0.81
N ALA A 295 27.42 16.28 0.21
CA ALA A 295 27.43 17.67 0.62
C ALA A 295 27.86 18.56 -0.56
N GLY A 296 27.02 19.54 -0.89
CA GLY A 296 27.36 20.60 -1.84
C GLY A 296 28.54 21.41 -1.32
N ARG A 297 29.47 21.72 -2.24
CA ARG A 297 30.67 22.50 -1.98
C ARG A 297 30.26 23.93 -1.59
N PRO A 298 30.79 24.52 -0.50
CA PRO A 298 30.52 25.91 -0.19
C PRO A 298 31.17 26.80 -1.27
N THR A 299 30.36 27.62 -1.92
CA THR A 299 30.82 28.73 -2.77
C THR A 299 31.55 29.73 -1.90
N GLN A 300 32.85 29.95 -2.17
CA GLN A 300 33.62 31.02 -1.54
C GLN A 300 33.10 32.38 -2.03
N PRO A 301 33.12 33.42 -1.17
CA PRO A 301 32.84 34.78 -1.59
C PRO A 301 34.05 35.35 -2.35
N SER A 302 33.81 35.84 -3.56
CA SER A 302 34.78 36.68 -4.27
C SER A 302 34.87 38.04 -3.57
N SER A 303 36.10 38.46 -3.29
CA SER A 303 36.45 39.81 -2.84
C SER A 303 36.17 40.87 -3.90
#